data_AF-U2EBA5-F1
#
_entry.id   AF-U2EBA5-F1
#
_cell.length_a   1.000
_cell.length_b   1.000
_cell.length_c   1.000
_cell.angle_alpha   90.00
_cell.angle_beta   90.00
_cell.angle_gamma   90.00
#
_symmetry.space_group_name_H-M   'P 1'
#
loop_
_entity.id
_entity.type
_entity.pdbx_description
1 polymer ?
#
loop_
_entity_poly.entity_id
_entity_poly.type
_entity_poly.pdbx_seq_one_letter_code
_entity_poly.pdbx_strand_id
1 'polypeptide(L)'
;MEEMGTSKAVAPKNTAQLPMKVDVKIGAIRPEGSIKAMASVNLNGCFAIRNVKVVDSSKGLFVAMPSYKTGNGEYKDICFPVTKEFREQLNQAVIGAYNQALAQSQNAAPHQGEGQNAAPQQEASQPAMQMGGM
;
A
#
# COMPACT_ATOMS: atom_id res chain seq x y z
N MET A 1 12.01 -46.84 40.39
CA MET A 1 11.40 -45.49 40.35
C MET A 1 11.73 -44.90 39.00
N GLU A 2 10.81 -45.08 38.06
CA GLU A 2 10.64 -44.22 36.88
C GLU A 2 10.54 -42.74 37.34
N GLU A 3 10.95 -41.73 36.58
CA GLU A 3 10.28 -41.25 35.37
C GLU A 3 11.17 -40.30 34.54
N MET A 4 11.14 -40.55 33.23
CA MET A 4 11.03 -39.61 32.12
C MET A 4 12.02 -38.44 31.98
N GLY A 5 12.91 -38.61 30.99
CA GLY A 5 13.44 -37.50 30.24
C GLY A 5 12.34 -36.81 29.41
N THR A 6 12.39 -35.48 29.34
CA THR A 6 11.69 -34.72 28.31
C THR A 6 12.72 -34.24 27.30
N SER A 7 12.86 -35.00 26.22
CA SER A 7 13.35 -34.52 24.95
C SER A 7 12.45 -33.38 24.48
N LYS A 8 12.98 -32.16 24.28
CA LYS A 8 12.33 -31.18 23.43
C LYS A 8 13.06 -31.14 22.08
N ALA A 9 12.33 -31.60 21.08
CA ALA A 9 12.75 -31.89 19.72
C ALA A 9 13.65 -30.81 19.10
N VAL A 10 14.78 -31.27 18.56
CA VAL A 10 15.56 -30.54 17.56
C VAL A 10 14.73 -30.60 16.28
N ALA A 11 14.14 -29.48 15.86
CA ALA A 11 13.38 -29.43 14.60
C ALA A 11 14.32 -29.78 13.43
N PRO A 12 13.88 -30.62 12.47
CA PRO A 12 14.74 -31.08 11.40
C PRO A 12 15.12 -29.90 10.50
N LYS A 13 16.42 -29.57 10.50
CA LYS A 13 17.05 -28.79 9.43
C LYS A 13 17.05 -29.68 8.18
N ASN A 14 16.22 -29.34 7.21
CA ASN A 14 16.38 -29.58 5.75
C ASN A 14 15.03 -29.89 5.07
N THR A 15 14.15 -28.89 4.97
CA THR A 15 13.23 -28.78 3.84
C THR A 15 13.84 -27.75 2.91
N ALA A 16 14.02 -28.08 1.63
CA ALA A 16 14.41 -27.13 0.60
C ALA A 16 13.43 -25.94 0.63
N GLN A 17 13.79 -24.88 1.37
CA GLN A 17 12.97 -23.69 1.52
C GLN A 17 13.08 -22.95 0.19
N LEU A 18 12.14 -23.23 -0.71
CA LEU A 18 11.98 -22.44 -1.93
C LEU A 18 11.90 -20.96 -1.51
N PRO A 19 12.64 -20.05 -2.18
CA PRO A 19 12.60 -18.65 -1.83
C PRO A 19 11.15 -18.17 -1.90
N MET A 20 10.64 -17.61 -0.79
CA MET A 20 9.28 -17.10 -0.76
C MET A 20 9.17 -16.00 -1.80
N LYS A 21 8.24 -16.14 -2.75
CA LYS A 21 7.94 -15.11 -3.74
C LYS A 21 7.11 -14.04 -3.07
N VAL A 22 7.57 -12.79 -3.16
CA VAL A 22 6.93 -11.63 -2.54
C VAL A 22 6.61 -10.64 -3.65
N ASP A 23 5.34 -10.54 -3.99
CA ASP A 23 4.83 -9.56 -4.95
C ASP A 23 4.25 -8.38 -4.18
N VAL A 24 4.73 -7.17 -4.47
CA VAL A 24 4.26 -5.96 -3.78
C VAL A 24 3.54 -5.05 -4.75
N LYS A 25 2.35 -4.59 -4.35
CA LYS A 25 1.60 -3.55 -5.05
C LYS A 25 1.53 -2.31 -4.18
N ILE A 26 2.09 -1.21 -4.68
CA ILE A 26 2.00 0.10 -4.05
C ILE A 26 0.68 0.73 -4.46
N GLY A 27 -0.07 1.20 -3.46
CA GLY A 27 -1.28 1.99 -3.65
C GLY A 27 -0.93 3.48 -3.79
N ALA A 28 -1.77 4.35 -3.22
CA ALA A 28 -1.51 5.78 -3.27
C ALA A 28 -0.24 6.15 -2.49
N ILE A 29 0.68 6.84 -3.18
CA ILE A 29 1.84 7.49 -2.57
C ILE A 29 1.39 8.83 -2.00
N ARG A 30 1.85 9.13 -0.79
CA ARG A 30 1.59 10.37 -0.07
C ARG A 30 2.93 11.01 0.31
N PRO A 31 3.31 12.14 -0.29
CA PRO A 31 4.56 12.80 0.06
C PRO A 31 4.54 13.39 1.48
N GLU A 32 3.36 13.81 1.93
CA GLU A 32 3.12 14.49 3.21
C GLU A 32 2.92 13.51 4.38
N GLY A 33 3.53 13.83 5.51
CA GLY A 33 3.40 13.09 6.78
C GLY A 33 4.33 11.89 6.94
N SER A 34 4.17 11.17 8.07
CA SER A 34 5.01 10.02 8.41
C SER A 34 4.72 8.79 7.52
N ILE A 35 3.48 8.61 7.06
CA ILE A 35 3.12 7.48 6.19
C ILE A 35 3.26 7.91 4.73
N LYS A 36 4.25 7.34 4.05
CA LYS A 36 4.58 7.67 2.66
C LYS A 36 3.78 6.90 1.63
N ALA A 37 3.34 5.68 1.95
CA ALA A 37 2.47 4.91 1.06
C ALA A 37 1.73 3.81 1.81
N MET A 38 0.63 3.36 1.20
CA MET A 38 -0.02 2.10 1.53
C MET A 38 0.35 1.06 0.47
N ALA A 39 0.64 -0.16 0.90
CA ALA A 39 1.03 -1.28 0.07
C ALA A 39 0.17 -2.50 0.39
N SER A 40 0.08 -3.39 -0.59
CA SER A 40 -0.43 -4.75 -0.42
C SER A 40 0.65 -5.73 -0.85
N VAL A 41 0.88 -6.75 -0.04
CA VAL A 41 1.90 -7.77 -0.27
C VAL A 41 1.21 -9.09 -0.57
N ASN A 42 1.62 -9.79 -1.62
CA ASN A 42 1.18 -11.14 -1.93
C ASN A 42 2.35 -12.11 -1.75
N LEU A 43 2.14 -13.13 -0.93
CA LEU A 43 3.11 -14.16 -0.60
C LEU A 43 2.77 -15.41 -1.40
N ASN A 44 3.72 -15.86 -2.22
CA ASN A 44 3.62 -17.04 -3.08
C ASN A 44 2.38 -17.08 -3.99
N GLY A 45 1.76 -15.92 -4.27
CA GLY A 45 0.53 -15.84 -5.07
C GLY A 45 -0.71 -16.41 -4.38
N CYS A 46 -0.60 -16.93 -3.15
CA CYS A 46 -1.68 -17.63 -2.45
C CYS A 46 -2.17 -16.89 -1.20
N PHE A 47 -1.44 -15.88 -0.72
CA PHE A 47 -1.80 -15.17 0.50
C PHE A 47 -1.53 -13.66 0.38
N ALA A 48 -2.55 -12.84 0.58
CA ALA A 48 -2.43 -11.39 0.45
C ALA A 48 -2.58 -10.68 1.80
N ILE A 49 -1.62 -9.82 2.11
CA ILE A 49 -1.61 -8.92 3.27
C ILE A 49 -1.91 -7.51 2.76
N ARG A 50 -3.03 -6.94 3.21
CA ARG A 50 -3.45 -5.57 2.90
C ARG A 50 -3.10 -4.62 4.04
N ASN A 51 -3.09 -3.32 3.77
CA ASN A 51 -2.83 -2.24 4.73
C ASN A 51 -1.40 -2.26 5.32
N VAL A 52 -0.43 -2.70 4.52
CA VAL A 52 0.99 -2.54 4.84
C VAL A 52 1.37 -1.09 4.62
N LYS A 53 2.00 -0.42 5.59
CA LYS A 53 2.32 1.00 5.51
C LYS A 53 3.82 1.18 5.28
N VAL A 54 4.20 2.03 4.34
CA VAL A 54 5.57 2.54 4.21
C VAL A 54 5.64 3.82 5.01
N VAL A 55 6.51 3.86 6.01
CA VAL A 55 6.63 4.97 6.97
C VAL A 55 8.03 5.52 6.91
N ASP A 56 8.15 6.84 6.91
CA ASP A 56 9.41 7.55 6.99
C ASP A 56 9.66 8.00 8.43
N SER A 57 10.84 7.66 8.94
CA SER A 57 11.30 8.05 10.28
C SER A 57 12.68 8.66 10.16
N SER A 58 13.16 9.28 11.23
CA SER A 58 14.53 9.83 11.32
C SER A 58 15.65 8.82 11.01
N LYS A 59 15.38 7.51 11.06
CA LYS A 59 16.32 6.43 10.72
C LYS A 59 16.17 5.90 9.29
N GLY A 60 15.31 6.51 8.48
CA GLY A 60 14.98 6.11 7.12
C GLY A 60 13.61 5.43 7.00
N LEU A 61 13.31 5.00 5.77
CA LEU A 61 12.05 4.34 5.44
C LEU A 61 11.99 2.93 6.03
N PHE A 62 10.84 2.59 6.61
CA PHE A 62 10.56 1.27 7.14
C PHE A 62 9.13 0.84 6.82
N VAL A 63 8.88 -0.47 6.90
CA VAL A 63 7.57 -1.06 6.67
C VAL A 63 6.90 -1.30 8.01
N ALA A 64 5.72 -0.73 8.20
CA ALA A 64 4.84 -1.00 9.31
C ALA A 64 3.76 -2.00 8.88
N MET A 65 3.66 -3.10 9.61
CA MET A 65 2.67 -4.14 9.35
C MET A 65 1.25 -3.65 9.65
N PRO A 66 0.23 -4.32 9.10
CA PRO A 66 -1.16 -4.07 9.47
C PRO A 66 -1.34 -4.30 10.97
N SER A 67 -1.88 -3.31 11.66
CA SER A 67 -2.04 -3.32 13.11
C SER A 67 -3.41 -2.80 13.50
N TYR A 68 -3.90 -3.27 14.65
CA TYR A 68 -5.14 -2.81 15.26
C TYR A 68 -4.84 -2.17 16.62
N LYS A 69 -5.68 -1.22 17.01
CA LYS A 69 -5.62 -0.59 18.33
C LYS A 69 -6.42 -1.44 19.31
N THR A 70 -5.79 -1.88 20.38
CA THR A 70 -6.41 -2.62 21.49
C THR A 70 -7.21 -1.66 22.36
N GLY A 71 -8.19 -2.15 23.14
CA GLY A 71 -8.98 -1.33 24.08
C GLY A 71 -8.13 -0.53 25.08
N ASN A 72 -6.93 -1.02 25.40
CA ASN A 72 -5.98 -0.36 26.30
C ASN A 72 -5.15 0.75 25.62
N GLY A 73 -5.36 1.00 24.32
CA GLY A 73 -4.65 2.01 23.56
C GLY A 73 -3.38 1.53 22.84
N GLU A 74 -2.90 0.32 23.12
CA GLU A 74 -1.72 -0.27 22.47
C GLU A 74 -2.03 -0.79 21.06
N TYR A 75 -1.09 -0.58 20.13
CA TYR A 75 -1.17 -1.14 18.78
C TYR A 75 -0.53 -2.54 18.74
N LYS A 76 -1.26 -3.50 18.18
CA LYS A 76 -0.74 -4.85 17.93
C LYS A 76 -0.77 -5.17 16.45
N ASP A 77 0.33 -5.70 15.96
CA ASP A 77 0.44 -6.18 14.58
C ASP A 77 -0.44 -7.43 14.41
N ILE A 78 -1.23 -7.44 13.34
CA ILE A 78 -2.10 -8.55 12.94
C ILE A 78 -1.25 -9.67 12.34
N CYS A 79 -0.23 -9.28 11.56
CA CYS A 79 0.72 -10.20 10.97
C CYS A 79 2.14 -9.67 11.15
N PHE A 80 3.07 -10.56 11.44
CA PHE A 80 4.47 -10.23 11.63
C PHE A 80 5.36 -11.32 11.03
N PRO A 81 6.49 -10.95 10.39
CA PRO A 81 7.48 -11.92 9.96
C PRO A 81 8.11 -12.59 11.19
N VAL A 82 8.22 -13.92 11.16
CA VAL A 82 8.78 -14.70 12.27
C VAL A 82 10.32 -14.74 12.22
N THR A 83 10.88 -14.83 11.02
CA THR A 83 12.33 -14.93 10.81
C THR A 83 12.94 -13.60 10.42
N LYS A 84 14.20 -13.39 10.81
CA LYS A 84 14.94 -12.16 10.49
C LYS A 84 15.19 -12.04 8.98
N GLU A 85 15.54 -13.14 8.32
CA GLU A 85 15.81 -13.14 6.87
C GLU A 85 14.58 -12.70 6.09
N PHE A 86 13.40 -13.23 6.44
CA PHE A 86 12.17 -12.87 5.76
C PHE A 86 11.74 -11.43 6.07
N ARG A 87 11.97 -10.95 7.30
CA ARG A 87 11.72 -9.54 7.65
C ARG A 87 12.55 -8.59 6.77
N GLU A 88 13.82 -8.91 6.56
CA GLU A 88 14.70 -8.12 5.69
C GLU A 88 14.26 -8.18 4.23
N GLN A 89 13.97 -9.39 3.72
CA GLN A 89 13.46 -9.60 2.36
C GLN A 89 12.15 -8.81 2.12
N LEU A 90 11.21 -8.88 3.05
CA LEU A 90 9.93 -8.18 2.97
C LEU A 90 10.11 -6.66 2.97
N ASN A 91 10.97 -6.15 3.87
CA ASN A 91 11.29 -4.72 3.91
C ASN A 91 11.91 -4.26 2.59
N GLN A 92 12.88 -5.00 2.05
CA GLN A 92 13.54 -4.66 0.79
C GLN A 92 12.55 -4.71 -0.39
N ALA A 93 11.70 -5.74 -0.47
CA ALA A 93 10.71 -5.85 -1.54
C ALA A 93 9.72 -4.68 -1.54
N VAL A 94 9.21 -4.31 -0.36
CA VAL A 94 8.23 -3.22 -0.23
C VAL A 94 8.86 -1.85 -0.49
N ILE A 95 10.03 -1.58 0.09
CA ILE A 95 10.73 -0.31 -0.12
C ILE A 95 11.19 -0.19 -1.58
N GLY A 96 11.66 -1.28 -2.19
CA GLY A 96 12.02 -1.33 -3.61
C GLY A 96 10.84 -1.00 -4.51
N ALA A 97 9.68 -1.63 -4.29
CA ALA A 97 8.45 -1.33 -5.03
C ALA A 97 8.00 0.12 -4.83
N TYR A 98 8.11 0.65 -3.60
CA TYR A 98 7.80 2.06 -3.31
C TYR A 98 8.70 3.01 -4.10
N ASN A 99 10.01 2.79 -4.10
CA ASN A 99 10.96 3.63 -4.86
C ASN A 99 10.70 3.59 -6.37
N GLN A 100 10.36 2.41 -6.91
CA GLN A 100 9.98 2.25 -8.32
C GLN A 100 8.70 3.03 -8.64
N ALA A 101 7.67 2.89 -7.80
CA ALA A 101 6.40 3.60 -7.97
C ALA A 101 6.58 5.12 -7.80
N LEU A 102 7.48 5.57 -6.93
CA LEU A 102 7.83 6.98 -6.75
C LEU A 102 8.48 7.54 -8.02
N ALA A 103 9.46 6.83 -8.59
CA ALA A 103 10.11 7.22 -9.83
C ALA A 103 9.12 7.29 -11.00
N GLN A 104 8.19 6.33 -11.10
CA GLN A 104 7.13 6.35 -12.11
C GLN A 104 6.16 7.53 -11.90
N SER A 105 5.82 7.84 -10.65
CA SER A 105 4.93 8.96 -10.30
C SER A 105 5.58 10.32 -10.56
N GLN A 106 6.90 10.44 -10.43
CA GLN A 106 7.64 11.68 -10.73
C GLN A 106 7.86 11.90 -12.22
N ASN A 107 7.98 10.82 -13.02
CA ASN A 107 8.04 10.90 -14.48
C ASN A 107 6.66 11.13 -15.13
N ALA A 108 5.58 11.08 -14.35
CA ALA A 108 4.21 11.30 -14.79
C ALA A 108 3.58 12.47 -14.02
N ALA A 109 3.81 13.71 -14.46
CA ALA A 109 3.00 14.86 -14.05
C ALA A 109 2.68 15.77 -15.24
N PRO A 110 1.49 16.39 -15.34
CA PRO A 110 0.21 16.09 -14.67
C PRO A 110 -1.03 16.14 -15.62
N HIS A 111 -2.03 15.28 -15.43
CA HIS A 111 -3.43 15.67 -15.66
C HIS A 111 -3.96 16.05 -14.26
N GLN A 112 -3.90 17.32 -13.84
CA GLN A 112 -4.94 18.30 -14.13
C GLN A 112 -6.31 17.64 -14.22
N GLY A 113 -7.09 17.75 -13.14
CA GLY A 113 -8.53 17.64 -13.23
C GLY A 113 -9.03 18.73 -14.17
N GLU A 114 -9.20 18.38 -15.44
CA GLU A 114 -9.94 19.18 -16.41
C GLU A 114 -11.40 19.27 -15.98
N GLY A 115 -11.93 20.49 -16.16
CA GLY A 115 -13.25 20.88 -15.72
C GLY A 115 -14.37 20.14 -16.44
N GLN A 116 -15.41 19.83 -15.69
CA GLN A 116 -16.73 19.55 -16.23
C GLN A 116 -17.74 20.48 -15.55
N ASN A 117 -17.83 21.69 -16.08
CA ASN A 117 -19.10 22.42 -16.17
C ASN A 117 -18.97 23.50 -17.26
N ALA A 118 -18.88 23.04 -18.51
CA ALA A 118 -19.28 23.82 -19.67
C ALA A 118 -20.47 23.08 -20.30
N ALA A 119 -21.68 23.49 -19.94
CA ALA A 119 -22.89 23.07 -20.63
C ALA A 119 -22.99 23.84 -21.97
N PRO A 120 -23.16 23.16 -23.12
CA PRO A 120 -23.31 23.83 -24.41
C PRO A 120 -24.66 24.52 -24.57
N GLN A 121 -24.61 25.68 -25.22
CA GLN A 121 -25.71 26.50 -25.71
C GLN A 121 -26.64 25.70 -26.65
N GLN A 122 -27.95 25.91 -26.52
CA GLN A 122 -28.89 25.67 -27.61
C GLN A 122 -29.36 27.01 -28.18
N GLU A 123 -28.94 27.22 -29.42
CA GLU A 123 -29.27 28.29 -30.34
C GLU A 123 -30.69 28.09 -30.88
N ALA A 124 -31.58 29.05 -30.64
CA ALA A 124 -32.84 29.18 -31.35
C ALA A 124 -32.89 30.56 -32.04
N SER A 125 -32.44 30.56 -33.29
CA SER A 125 -32.83 31.53 -34.33
C SER A 125 -34.35 31.33 -34.60
N GLN A 126 -35.24 32.32 -34.83
CA GLN A 126 -35.15 33.54 -35.63
C GLN A 126 -36.50 34.35 -35.46
N PRO A 127 -36.83 35.43 -36.21
CA PRO A 127 -37.26 36.73 -35.66
C PRO A 127 -38.73 37.12 -35.96
N ALA A 128 -39.25 38.15 -35.27
CA ALA A 128 -40.38 38.94 -35.78
C ALA A 128 -40.39 40.36 -35.18
N MET A 129 -40.17 41.35 -36.05
CA MET A 129 -40.42 42.76 -35.79
C MET A 129 -41.92 43.02 -35.70
N GLN A 130 -42.38 43.83 -34.73
CA GLN A 130 -43.57 44.65 -34.94
C GLN A 130 -43.46 45.99 -34.20
N MET A 131 -43.33 47.04 -35.01
CA MET A 131 -43.50 48.45 -34.68
C MET A 131 -44.99 48.80 -34.61
N GLY A 132 -45.33 49.74 -33.73
CA GLY A 132 -46.62 50.45 -33.67
C GLY A 132 -47.19 50.42 -32.25
N GLY A 133 -47.53 51.52 -31.60
CA GLY A 133 -47.60 52.92 -31.95
C GLY A 133 -48.33 53.62 -30.79
N MET A 134 -48.14 54.94 -30.69
CA MET A 134 -48.80 55.89 -29.76
C MET A 134 -48.40 55.81 -28.28
#